data_AF-A0A7V9NMC8-F1
#
_entry.id   AF-A0A7V9NMC8-F1
#
_cell.length_a   1.000
_cell.length_b   1.000
_cell.length_c   1.000
_cell.angle_alpha   90.00
_cell.angle_beta   90.00
_cell.angle_gamma   90.00
#
_symmetry.space_group_name_H-M   'P 1'
#
loop_
_entity.id
_entity.type
_entity.pdbx_description
1 polymer ?
#
loop_
_entity_poly.entity_id
_entity_poly.type
_entity_poly.pdbx_seq_one_letter_code
_entity_poly.pdbx_strand_id
1 'polypeptide(L)' 'GDPYVVFTIWNTRQDFMNWVRSDAFVKGHAQSGTLPKDAYFQPNVLEMHEVVEDSARPDLEPESPGGPFKMH' A
#
# COMPACT_ATOMS: atom_id res chain seq x y z
N GLY A 1 16.46 12.52 8.79
CA GLY A 1 15.31 13.12 8.09
C GLY A 1 14.25 12.07 7.97
N ASP A 2 13.00 12.49 7.82
CA ASP A 2 11.87 11.56 7.68
C ASP A 2 11.77 11.01 6.25
N PRO A 3 11.28 9.78 6.04
CA PRO A 3 11.20 9.18 4.72
C PRO A 3 10.05 9.78 3.91
N TYR A 4 10.18 9.75 2.58
CA TYR A 4 9.03 9.89 1.70
C TYR A 4 8.14 8.65 1.78
N VAL A 5 6.83 8.84 1.78
CA VAL A 5 5.84 7.75 1.75
C VAL A 5 5.14 7.75 0.40
N VAL A 6 5.32 6.68 -0.37
CA VAL A 6 4.50 6.39 -1.55
C VAL A 6 3.28 5.61 -1.07
N PHE A 7 2.16 6.31 -0.90
CA PHE A 7 0.92 5.74 -0.38
C PHE A 7 -0.05 5.43 -1.52
N THR A 8 -0.49 4.18 -1.60
CA THR A 8 -1.41 3.71 -2.65
C THR A 8 -2.55 2.92 -2.02
N ILE A 9 -3.80 3.28 -2.35
CA ILE A 9 -5.00 2.55 -1.94
C ILE A 9 -5.38 1.55 -3.03
N TRP A 10 -5.71 0.32 -2.63
CA TRP A 10 -6.17 -0.75 -3.52
C TRP A 10 -7.54 -1.23 -3.08
N ASN A 11 -8.38 -1.65 -4.04
CA ASN A 11 -9.68 -2.23 -3.73
C ASN A 11 -9.55 -3.55 -2.98
N THR A 12 -8.57 -4.38 -3.37
CA THR A 12 -8.26 -5.63 -2.67
C THR A 12 -6.76 -5.86 -2.59
N ARG A 13 -6.33 -6.65 -1.60
CA ARG A 13 -4.95 -7.16 -1.54
C ARG A 13 -4.56 -7.93 -2.80
N GLN A 14 -5.50 -8.64 -3.42
CA GLN A 14 -5.21 -9.42 -4.63
C GLN A 14 -4.91 -8.51 -5.83
N ASP A 15 -5.54 -7.34 -5.94
CA ASP A 15 -5.24 -6.35 -6.98
C ASP A 15 -3.80 -5.83 -6.85
N PHE A 16 -3.36 -5.53 -5.63
CA PHE A 16 -1.96 -5.20 -5.35
C PHE A 16 -1.02 -6.34 -5.78
N MET A 17 -1.31 -7.58 -5.40
CA MET A 17 -0.47 -8.73 -5.76
C MET A 17 -0.42 -8.98 -7.28
N ASN A 18 -1.55 -8.76 -7.98
CA ASN A 18 -1.60 -8.83 -9.43
C ASN A 18 -0.74 -7.73 -10.07
N TRP A 19 -0.80 -6.50 -9.53
CA TRP A 19 0.02 -5.39 -10.00
C TRP A 19 1.51 -5.65 -9.83
N VAL A 20 1.99 -6.09 -8.66
CA VAL A 20 3.42 -6.38 -8.41
C VAL A 20 3.97 -7.43 -9.39
N ARG A 21 3.13 -8.35 -9.87
CA ARG A 21 3.50 -9.40 -10.83
C ARG A 21 3.34 -8.98 -12.30
N SER A 22 2.85 -7.78 -12.56
CA SER A 22 2.55 -7.30 -13.92
C SER A 22 3.77 -6.71 -14.62
N ASP A 23 3.74 -6.72 -15.96
CA ASP A 23 4.73 -6.02 -16.80
C ASP A 23 4.80 -4.52 -16.51
N ALA A 24 3.68 -3.91 -16.12
CA ALA A 24 3.60 -2.49 -15.80
C ALA A 24 4.46 -2.16 -14.56
N PHE A 25 4.43 -3.01 -13.53
CA PHE A 25 5.28 -2.86 -12.35
C PHE A 25 6.77 -2.95 -12.73
N VAL A 26 7.14 -3.98 -13.48
CA VAL A 26 8.55 -4.20 -13.89
C VAL A 26 9.08 -3.03 -14.70
N LYS A 27 8.31 -2.55 -15.68
CA LYS A 27 8.70 -1.40 -16.52
C LYS A 27 8.78 -0.10 -15.72
N GLY A 28 7.83 0.14 -14.81
CA GLY A 28 7.81 1.32 -13.95
C GLY A 28 8.99 1.40 -12.99
N HIS A 29 9.49 0.25 -12.52
CA HIS A 29 10.62 0.18 -11.58
C HIS A 29 11.98 -0.05 -12.25
N ALA A 30 12.03 -0.11 -13.59
CA ALA A 30 13.27 -0.37 -14.33
C ALA A 30 14.38 0.67 -14.04
N GLN A 31 13.99 1.88 -13.65
CA GLN A 31 14.91 2.97 -13.32
C GLN A 31 15.10 3.21 -11.81
N SER A 32 14.41 2.47 -10.94
CA SER A 32 14.46 2.72 -9.48
C SER A 32 15.87 2.55 -8.87
N GLY A 33 16.75 1.80 -9.55
CA GLY A 33 18.16 1.62 -9.16
C GLY A 33 19.14 2.60 -9.80
N THR A 34 18.69 3.61 -10.53
CA THR A 34 19.58 4.57 -11.22
C THR A 34 20.10 5.69 -10.33
N LEU A 35 19.45 5.93 -9.19
CA LEU A 35 19.95 6.87 -8.20
C LEU A 35 21.18 6.30 -7.49
N PRO A 36 22.17 7.15 -7.14
CA PRO A 36 23.32 6.75 -6.35
C PRO A 36 22.92 6.06 -5.05
N LYS A 37 23.71 5.09 -4.57
CA LYS A 37 23.38 4.34 -3.35
C LYS A 37 23.35 5.22 -2.10
N ASP A 38 24.15 6.28 -2.09
CA ASP A 38 24.22 7.31 -1.05
C ASP A 38 23.08 8.35 -1.15
N ALA A 39 22.21 8.26 -2.17
CA ALA A 39 20.97 9.04 -2.22
C ALA A 39 19.95 8.58 -1.16
N TYR A 40 20.15 7.41 -0.55
CA TYR A 40 19.26 6.83 0.45
C TYR A 40 19.99 6.61 1.77
N PHE A 41 19.40 7.10 2.86
CA PHE A 41 19.92 6.85 4.21
C PHE A 41 19.66 5.42 4.71
N GLN A 42 18.68 4.73 4.11
CA GLN A 42 18.28 3.35 4.45
C GLN A 42 17.55 2.69 3.28
N PRO A 43 17.40 1.35 3.27
CA PRO A 43 16.54 0.65 2.32
C PRO A 43 15.07 1.07 2.44
N ASN A 44 14.31 0.92 1.35
CA ASN A 44 12.86 1.10 1.39
C ASN A 44 12.20 0.03 2.28
N VAL A 45 11.21 0.44 3.05
CA VAL A 45 10.36 -0.44 3.86
C VAL A 45 8.96 -0.45 3.24
N LEU A 46 8.43 -1.65 2.97
CA LEU A 46 7.06 -1.82 2.51
C LEU A 46 6.18 -2.17 3.71
N GLU A 47 5.19 -1.31 3.99
CA GLU A 47 4.15 -1.56 4.99
C GLU A 47 2.81 -1.74 4.27
N MET A 48 2.01 -2.71 4.75
CA MET A 48 0.68 -2.99 4.22
C MET A 48 -0.33 -2.89 5.36
N HIS A 49 -1.43 -2.20 5.11
CA HIS A 49 -2.50 -1.96 6.07
C HIS A 49 -3.84 -2.31 5.44
N GLU A 50 -4.76 -2.81 6.26
CA GLU A 50 -6.16 -2.95 5.90
C GLU A 50 -6.91 -1.73 6.45
N VAL A 51 -7.82 -1.16 5.66
CA VAL A 51 -8.64 -0.03 6.10
C VAL A 51 -9.80 -0.57 6.93
N VAL A 52 -9.84 -0.22 8.21
CA VAL A 52 -10.90 -0.65 9.14
C VAL A 52 -12.01 0.39 9.31
N GLU A 53 -11.73 1.64 8.96
CA GLU A 53 -12.67 2.76 9.01
C GLU A 53 -12.31 3.76 7.91
N ASP A 54 -13.31 4.22 7.15
CA ASP A 54 -13.17 5.27 6.14
C ASP A 54 -14.31 6.28 6.26
N SER A 55 -13.99 7.45 6.80
CA SER A 55 -14.95 8.55 6.98
C SER A 55 -15.56 9.09 5.69
N ALA A 56 -14.95 8.82 4.52
CA ALA A 56 -15.47 9.23 3.22
C ALA A 56 -16.45 8.20 2.62
N ARG A 57 -16.60 7.03 3.26
CA ARG A 57 -17.48 5.94 2.83
C ARG A 57 -18.57 5.68 3.88
N PRO A 58 -19.63 6.52 3.91
CA PRO A 58 -20.71 6.38 4.89
C PRO A 58 -21.56 5.12 4.67
N ASP A 59 -21.37 4.43 3.53
CA ASP A 59 -22.02 3.18 3.15
C ASP A 59 -21.32 1.93 3.69
N LEU A 60 -20.14 2.06 4.31
CA LEU A 60 -19.52 0.94 5.00
C LEU A 60 -20.30 0.63 6.27
N GLU A 61 -20.81 -0.60 6.35
CA GLU A 61 -21.45 -1.11 7.56
C GLU A 61 -20.46 -1.02 8.73
N PRO A 62 -20.75 -0.24 9.79
CA PRO A 62 -19.85 -0.13 10.92
C PRO A 62 -19.62 -1.47 11.59
N GLU A 63 -18.37 -1.78 11.95
CA GLU A 63 -18.08 -2.98 12.72
C GLU A 63 -18.77 -2.91 14.09
N SER A 64 -19.39 -4.03 14.50
CA SER A 64 -20.05 -4.10 15.81
C SER A 64 -19.00 -4.07 16.93
N PRO A 65 -19.14 -3.18 17.94
CA PRO A 65 -18.20 -3.11 19.04
C PRO A 65 -18.06 -4.46 19.77
N GLY A 66 -16.84 -4.98 19.85
CA GLY A 66 -16.54 -6.26 20.50
C GLY A 66 -16.95 -7.51 19.72
N GLY A 67 -17.41 -7.36 18.47
CA GLY A 67 -17.65 -8.47 17.54
C GLY A 67 -16.37 -8.97 16.84
N PRO A 68 -16.42 -10.09 16.12
CA PRO A 68 -15.33 -10.49 15.25
C PRO A 68 -15.14 -9.46 14.14
N PHE A 69 -13.89 -9.08 13.87
CA PHE A 69 -13.51 -8.25 12.73
C PHE A 69 -14.09 -8.86 11.43
N LYS A 70 -14.83 -8.05 10.68
CA LYS A 70 -15.44 -8.44 9.40
C LYS A 70 -14.76 -7.63 8.30
N MET A 71 -14.03 -8.34 7.45
CA MET A 71 -13.35 -7.73 6.32
C MET A 71 -14.38 -7.11 5.35
N HIS A 72 -14.36 -5.79 5.24
CA HIS A 72 -15.16 -5.00 4.29
C HIS A 72 -14.39 -4.73 3.00
#